data_AF-A0A944K3M2-F1
#
_entry.id   AF-A0A944K3M2-F1
#
_cell.length_a   1.000
_cell.length_b   1.000
_cell.length_c   1.000
_cell.angle_alpha   90.00
_cell.angle_beta   90.00
_cell.angle_gamma   90.00
#
_symmetry.space_group_name_H-M   'P 1'
#
loop_
_entity.id
_entity.type
_entity.pdbx_description
1 polymer ?
#
loop_
_entity_poly.entity_id
_entity_poly.type
_entity_poly.pdbx_seq_one_letter_code
_entity_poly.pdbx_strand_id
1 'polypeptide(L)'
;MGGLRELSAPFVALGPTGVAVRTRLKDLTAGDEEVLALVGAHLGSLASKDLKTRCADRLGHSGDTWAVRKRELTALSSSRWAGAITKATHDQWALARRGQAAHVQSLEAGVKTIEHRLSLPVGEKGSKRAPGGYRGKREWFAKARRLQVLQDRLDAVRADREAGRVRVVRGGRRLLGTRHHLAAAQLTEPQWRERWETERWFLQADGESGKRFGNETVRVTPDGELSIKLAAPLAGLANAGHGRYLLTSRVRFAHRGPEWADRVEANRSVAYRIHYDVQRGRWYLTASWQYPPTQTIPIEAALAH
;
A
#
# COMPACT_ATOMS: atom_id res chain seq x y z
N MET A 1 26.71 -19.72 -33.63
CA MET A 1 25.46 -18.99 -33.93
C MET A 1 24.77 -18.63 -32.63
N GLY A 2 24.53 -17.34 -32.37
CA GLY A 2 23.91 -16.86 -31.13
C GLY A 2 22.40 -16.95 -31.21
N GLY A 3 21.77 -17.74 -30.34
CA GLY A 3 20.32 -17.80 -30.24
C GLY A 3 19.76 -16.43 -29.87
N LEU A 4 19.01 -15.84 -30.82
CA LEU A 4 18.21 -14.65 -30.64
C LEU A 4 17.27 -14.84 -29.43
N ARG A 5 16.88 -13.75 -28.76
CA ARG A 5 15.79 -13.82 -27.78
C ARG A 5 14.57 -14.39 -28.49
N GLU A 6 14.05 -15.49 -27.97
CA GLU A 6 12.79 -16.06 -28.41
C GLU A 6 11.70 -15.02 -28.12
N LEU A 7 11.14 -14.44 -29.17
CA LEU A 7 10.04 -13.50 -29.04
C LEU A 7 8.80 -14.31 -28.64
N SER A 8 8.19 -13.93 -27.51
CA SER A 8 6.91 -14.50 -27.13
C SER A 8 5.88 -14.23 -28.23
N ALA A 9 4.97 -15.18 -28.43
CA ALA A 9 3.89 -15.02 -29.40
C ALA A 9 3.14 -13.70 -29.14
N PRO A 10 2.72 -12.97 -30.20
CA PRO A 10 1.87 -11.80 -30.05
C PRO A 10 0.61 -12.14 -29.24
N PHE A 11 0.22 -11.27 -28.32
CA PHE A 11 -0.97 -11.46 -27.48
C PHE A 11 -1.72 -10.14 -27.29
N VAL A 12 -3.02 -10.22 -27.02
CA VAL A 12 -3.84 -9.05 -26.69
C VAL A 12 -3.53 -8.63 -25.25
N ALA A 13 -2.96 -7.45 -25.08
CA ALA A 13 -2.68 -6.90 -23.76
C ALA A 13 -4.00 -6.53 -23.06
N LEU A 14 -4.12 -6.91 -21.78
CA LEU A 14 -5.27 -6.53 -20.97
C LEU A 14 -5.34 -5.01 -20.79
N GLY A 15 -6.55 -4.48 -20.87
CA GLY A 15 -6.83 -3.06 -20.62
C GLY A 15 -6.59 -2.66 -19.15
N PRO A 16 -6.70 -1.35 -18.84
CA PRO A 16 -6.57 -0.85 -17.47
C PRO A 16 -7.65 -1.45 -16.57
N THR A 17 -7.26 -1.89 -15.37
CA THR A 17 -8.16 -2.54 -14.39
C THR A 17 -8.75 -1.56 -13.38
N GLY A 18 -8.27 -0.33 -13.35
CA GLY A 18 -8.78 0.72 -12.48
C GLY A 18 -8.02 2.03 -12.63
N VAL A 19 -8.42 3.00 -11.84
CA VAL A 19 -7.88 4.36 -11.89
C VAL A 19 -7.85 4.97 -10.49
N ALA A 20 -6.88 5.84 -10.27
CA ALA A 20 -6.81 6.69 -9.10
C ALA A 20 -6.55 8.13 -9.55
N VAL A 21 -7.41 9.05 -9.13
CA VAL A 21 -7.29 10.49 -9.39
C VAL A 21 -7.15 11.23 -8.08
N ARG A 22 -6.39 12.32 -8.09
CA ARG A 22 -6.10 13.10 -6.89
C ARG A 22 -6.36 14.56 -7.13
N THR A 23 -6.94 15.22 -6.14
CA THR A 23 -7.07 16.67 -6.09
C THR A 23 -6.62 17.21 -4.73
N ARG A 24 -6.25 18.49 -4.71
CA ARG A 24 -5.91 19.20 -3.48
C ARG A 24 -7.20 19.66 -2.82
N LEU A 25 -7.30 19.49 -1.50
CA LEU A 25 -8.33 20.15 -0.70
C LEU A 25 -7.85 21.59 -0.46
N LYS A 26 -8.55 22.56 -1.07
CA LYS A 26 -8.26 23.99 -0.97
C LYS A 26 -9.27 24.61 -0.01
N ASP A 27 -8.92 25.77 0.55
CA ASP A 27 -9.86 26.56 1.36
C ASP A 27 -10.39 25.79 2.58
N LEU A 28 -9.56 24.89 3.13
CA LEU A 28 -9.81 24.29 4.44
C LEU A 28 -9.62 25.36 5.51
N THR A 29 -10.52 25.40 6.48
CA THR A 29 -10.33 26.22 7.68
C THR A 29 -9.33 25.56 8.61
N ALA A 30 -8.79 26.31 9.58
CA ALA A 30 -7.94 25.72 10.63
C ALA A 30 -8.67 24.60 11.40
N GLY A 31 -9.98 24.78 11.66
CA GLY A 31 -10.81 23.75 12.28
C GLY A 31 -10.98 22.50 11.42
N ASP A 32 -11.11 22.65 10.10
CA ASP A 32 -11.15 21.50 9.18
C ASP A 32 -9.85 20.69 9.23
N GLU A 33 -8.70 21.36 9.21
CA GLU A 33 -7.40 20.69 9.30
C GLU A 33 -7.19 20.00 10.65
N GLU A 34 -7.62 20.62 11.75
CA GLU A 34 -7.59 20.04 13.10
C GLU A 34 -8.44 18.77 13.18
N VAL A 35 -9.69 18.82 12.69
CA VAL A 35 -10.57 17.65 12.67
C VAL A 35 -9.98 16.52 11.83
N LEU A 36 -9.42 16.83 10.65
CA LEU A 36 -8.77 15.83 9.82
C LEU A 36 -7.55 15.20 10.52
N ALA A 37 -6.74 16.00 11.22
CA ALA A 37 -5.60 15.52 11.98
C ALA A 37 -6.05 14.60 13.14
N LEU A 38 -7.06 15.00 13.93
CA LEU A 38 -7.60 14.23 15.03
C LEU A 38 -8.20 12.89 14.57
N VAL A 39 -9.03 12.91 13.51
CA VAL A 39 -9.62 11.69 12.95
C VAL A 39 -8.53 10.79 12.38
N GLY A 40 -7.58 11.36 11.62
CA GLY A 40 -6.46 10.62 11.04
C GLY A 40 -5.59 9.94 12.10
N ALA A 41 -5.26 10.64 13.18
CA ALA A 41 -4.47 10.12 14.30
C ALA A 41 -5.22 9.02 15.05
N HIS A 42 -6.49 9.25 15.40
CA HIS A 42 -7.33 8.27 16.12
C HIS A 42 -7.46 6.97 15.35
N LEU A 43 -7.92 7.04 14.09
CA LEU A 43 -8.08 5.87 13.23
C LEU A 43 -6.72 5.22 12.92
N GLY A 44 -5.66 6.01 12.79
CA GLY A 44 -4.30 5.52 12.59
C GLY A 44 -3.76 4.70 13.77
N SER A 45 -4.08 5.12 15.00
CA SER A 45 -3.79 4.38 16.22
C SER A 45 -4.54 3.04 16.25
N LEU A 46 -5.85 3.06 15.94
CA LEU A 46 -6.66 1.84 15.83
C LEU A 46 -6.12 0.87 14.78
N ALA A 47 -5.78 1.37 13.59
CA ALA A 47 -5.18 0.56 12.53
C ALA A 47 -3.82 -0.03 12.94
N SER A 48 -3.05 0.68 13.75
CA SER A 48 -1.78 0.17 14.28
C SER A 48 -1.98 -0.97 15.28
N LYS A 49 -2.97 -0.85 16.17
CA LYS A 49 -3.33 -1.89 17.14
C LYS A 49 -3.88 -3.13 16.44
N ASP A 50 -4.80 -2.93 15.49
CA ASP A 50 -5.38 -4.04 14.73
C ASP A 50 -4.33 -4.75 13.85
N LEU A 51 -3.40 -4.03 13.23
CA LEU A 51 -2.31 -4.65 12.48
C LEU A 51 -1.43 -5.53 13.39
N LYS A 52 -1.15 -5.10 14.62
CA LYS A 52 -0.40 -5.91 15.60
C LYS A 52 -1.12 -7.24 15.84
N THR A 53 -2.43 -7.20 16.10
CA THR A 53 -3.26 -8.39 16.28
C THR A 53 -3.25 -9.26 15.02
N ARG A 54 -3.47 -8.68 13.84
CA ARG A 54 -3.44 -9.41 12.56
C ARG A 54 -2.11 -10.10 12.33
N CYS A 55 -0.99 -9.46 12.65
CA CYS A 55 0.34 -10.07 12.54
C CYS A 55 0.52 -11.22 13.53
N ALA A 56 -0.08 -11.16 14.72
CA ALA A 56 -0.05 -12.23 15.71
C ALA A 56 -0.82 -13.48 15.25
N ASP A 57 -1.89 -13.31 14.46
CA ASP A 57 -2.67 -14.44 13.89
C ASP A 57 -1.84 -15.32 12.94
N ARG A 58 -0.73 -14.82 12.39
CA ARG A 58 0.10 -15.53 11.40
C ARG A 58 -0.76 -16.11 10.27
N LEU A 59 -0.70 -17.43 10.06
CA LEU A 59 -1.49 -18.20 9.09
C LEU A 59 -2.89 -18.56 9.59
N GLY A 60 -3.17 -18.46 10.90
CA GLY A 60 -4.44 -18.82 11.52
C GLY A 60 -5.57 -17.81 11.32
N HIS A 61 -5.50 -17.00 10.27
CA HIS A 61 -6.54 -16.04 9.95
C HIS A 61 -7.79 -16.74 9.39
N SER A 62 -8.96 -16.34 9.89
CA SER A 62 -10.26 -16.92 9.56
C SER A 62 -11.36 -15.85 9.51
N GLY A 63 -12.55 -16.23 9.04
CA GLY A 63 -13.73 -15.38 9.11
C GLY A 63 -14.10 -14.99 10.55
N ASP A 64 -13.91 -15.89 11.51
CA ASP A 64 -14.22 -15.64 12.92
C ASP A 64 -13.25 -14.64 13.55
N THR A 65 -11.95 -14.84 13.35
CA THR A 65 -10.92 -13.88 13.83
C THR A 65 -11.08 -12.52 13.16
N TRP A 66 -11.50 -12.47 11.89
CA TRP A 66 -11.90 -11.23 11.22
C TRP A 66 -13.08 -10.56 11.91
N ALA A 67 -14.14 -11.32 12.20
CA ALA A 67 -15.36 -10.79 12.80
C ALA A 67 -15.12 -10.22 14.21
N VAL A 68 -14.30 -10.91 15.02
CA VAL A 68 -13.89 -10.44 16.36
C VAL A 68 -13.15 -9.10 16.26
N ARG A 69 -12.08 -9.02 15.46
CA ARG A 69 -11.31 -7.77 15.28
C ARG A 69 -12.19 -6.62 14.81
N LYS A 70 -13.08 -6.88 13.84
CA LYS A 70 -14.02 -5.86 13.35
C LYS A 70 -14.99 -5.40 14.44
N ARG A 71 -15.51 -6.30 15.28
CA ARG A 71 -16.42 -5.97 16.38
C ARG A 71 -15.73 -5.07 17.41
N GLU A 72 -14.53 -5.41 17.83
CA GLU A 72 -13.73 -4.62 18.78
C GLU A 72 -13.47 -3.20 18.25
N LEU A 73 -13.06 -3.08 16.98
CA LEU A 73 -12.85 -1.79 16.33
C LEU A 73 -14.15 -0.98 16.16
N THR A 74 -15.28 -1.64 15.97
CA THR A 74 -16.57 -0.97 15.76
C THR A 74 -16.95 -0.12 16.98
N ALA A 75 -16.73 -0.63 18.19
CA ALA A 75 -16.99 0.11 19.43
C ALA A 75 -16.14 1.38 19.57
N LEU A 76 -14.92 1.37 19.03
CA LEU A 76 -13.96 2.48 19.13
C LEU A 76 -14.02 3.45 17.93
N SER A 77 -14.75 3.10 16.88
CA SER A 77 -14.83 3.86 15.64
C SER A 77 -16.27 3.96 15.12
N SER A 78 -16.58 3.16 14.09
CA SER A 78 -17.90 2.88 13.55
C SER A 78 -17.80 1.57 12.77
N SER A 79 -18.92 0.91 12.46
CA SER A 79 -18.90 -0.36 11.70
C SER A 79 -18.19 -0.22 10.34
N ARG A 80 -18.34 0.92 9.66
CA ARG A 80 -17.69 1.17 8.36
C ARG A 80 -16.20 1.49 8.51
N TRP A 81 -15.81 2.27 9.51
CA TRP A 81 -14.39 2.51 9.79
C TRP A 81 -13.68 1.24 10.23
N ALA A 82 -14.31 0.44 11.08
CA ALA A 82 -13.80 -0.86 11.49
C ALA A 82 -13.56 -1.77 10.29
N GLY A 83 -14.54 -1.86 9.37
CA GLY A 83 -14.38 -2.61 8.13
C GLY A 83 -13.23 -2.11 7.24
N ALA A 84 -13.08 -0.80 7.09
CA ALA A 84 -11.98 -0.21 6.32
C ALA A 84 -10.61 -0.50 6.96
N ILE A 85 -10.52 -0.42 8.29
CA ILE A 85 -9.30 -0.70 9.05
C ILE A 85 -8.94 -2.19 8.95
N THR A 86 -9.85 -3.11 9.28
CA THR A 86 -9.55 -4.55 9.28
C THR A 86 -9.12 -5.06 7.92
N LYS A 87 -9.72 -4.52 6.85
CA LYS A 87 -9.31 -4.81 5.49
C LYS A 87 -7.94 -4.23 5.17
N ALA A 88 -7.70 -2.96 5.45
CA ALA A 88 -6.42 -2.34 5.17
C ALA A 88 -5.25 -3.02 5.90
N THR A 89 -5.42 -3.43 7.16
CA THR A 89 -4.38 -4.14 7.92
C THR A 89 -4.16 -5.56 7.41
N HIS A 90 -5.23 -6.26 7.01
CA HIS A 90 -5.11 -7.56 6.34
C HIS A 90 -4.37 -7.42 5.00
N ASP A 91 -4.71 -6.42 4.19
CA ASP A 91 -4.05 -6.14 2.91
C ASP A 91 -2.56 -5.80 3.12
N GLN A 92 -2.21 -5.07 4.17
CA GLN A 92 -0.81 -4.81 4.55
C GLN A 92 -0.06 -6.10 4.93
N TRP A 93 -0.70 -6.99 5.70
CA TRP A 93 -0.12 -8.30 6.01
C TRP A 93 0.08 -9.13 4.72
N ALA A 94 -0.91 -9.17 3.84
CA ALA A 94 -0.85 -9.92 2.58
C ALA A 94 0.23 -9.35 1.64
N LEU A 95 0.36 -8.02 1.57
CA LEU A 95 1.43 -7.37 0.82
C LEU A 95 2.81 -7.74 1.38
N ALA A 96 2.97 -7.77 2.70
CA ALA A 96 4.22 -8.21 3.33
C ALA A 96 4.55 -9.67 3.00
N ARG A 97 3.55 -10.56 2.92
CA ARG A 97 3.73 -11.96 2.48
C ARG A 97 4.20 -12.08 1.04
N ARG A 98 3.65 -11.27 0.13
CA ARG A 98 4.11 -11.22 -1.27
C ARG A 98 5.54 -10.67 -1.36
N GLY A 99 5.84 -9.62 -0.61
CA GLY A 99 7.20 -9.06 -0.50
C GLY A 99 8.21 -10.08 0.04
N GLN A 100 7.84 -10.89 1.03
CA GLN A 100 8.68 -12.00 1.51
C GLN A 100 8.95 -13.04 0.42
N ALA A 101 7.93 -13.45 -0.34
CA ALA A 101 8.11 -14.41 -1.43
C ALA A 101 9.10 -13.88 -2.49
N ALA A 102 8.93 -12.63 -2.92
CA ALA A 102 9.86 -11.98 -3.85
C ALA A 102 11.28 -11.86 -3.26
N HIS A 103 11.40 -11.61 -1.95
CA HIS A 103 12.69 -11.55 -1.29
C HIS A 103 13.40 -12.92 -1.24
N VAL A 104 12.67 -14.00 -0.96
CA VAL A 104 13.18 -15.38 -1.03
C VAL A 104 13.72 -15.67 -2.42
N GLN A 105 12.93 -15.43 -3.47
CA GLN A 105 13.35 -15.64 -4.86
C GLN A 105 14.61 -14.85 -5.21
N SER A 106 14.70 -13.59 -4.75
CA SER A 106 15.88 -12.76 -4.97
C SER A 106 17.11 -13.29 -4.24
N LEU A 107 16.96 -13.80 -3.01
CA LEU A 107 18.04 -14.41 -2.25
C LEU A 107 18.50 -15.72 -2.90
N GLU A 108 17.58 -16.59 -3.31
CA GLU A 108 17.87 -17.85 -4.02
C GLU A 108 18.66 -17.59 -5.32
N ALA A 109 18.21 -16.63 -6.14
CA ALA A 109 18.94 -16.24 -7.34
C ALA A 109 20.34 -15.70 -7.02
N GLY A 110 20.48 -14.91 -5.94
CA GLY A 110 21.75 -14.38 -5.47
C GLY A 110 22.71 -15.47 -4.99
N VAL A 111 22.22 -16.41 -4.17
CA VAL A 111 22.96 -17.58 -3.66
C VAL A 111 23.45 -18.42 -4.83
N LYS A 112 22.54 -18.84 -5.72
CA LYS A 112 22.87 -19.64 -6.91
C LYS A 112 23.92 -18.97 -7.79
N THR A 113 23.82 -17.65 -7.97
CA THR A 113 24.79 -16.89 -8.77
C THR A 113 26.17 -16.89 -8.12
N ILE A 114 26.26 -16.72 -6.81
CA ILE A 114 27.55 -16.71 -6.11
C ILE A 114 28.14 -18.12 -6.07
N GLU A 115 27.35 -19.15 -5.76
CA GLU A 115 27.78 -20.55 -5.76
C GLU A 115 28.39 -20.94 -7.12
N HIS A 116 27.67 -20.66 -8.20
CA HIS A 116 28.15 -20.93 -9.56
C HIS A 116 29.49 -20.23 -9.85
N ARG A 117 29.64 -18.97 -9.46
CA ARG A 117 30.90 -18.24 -9.72
C ARG A 117 32.05 -18.65 -8.81
N LEU A 118 31.75 -19.19 -7.62
CA LEU A 118 32.76 -19.73 -6.70
C LEU A 118 33.25 -21.11 -7.15
N SER A 119 32.42 -21.89 -7.84
CA SER A 119 32.80 -23.22 -8.36
C SER A 119 33.72 -23.17 -9.58
N LEU A 120 33.85 -22.00 -10.21
CA LEU A 120 34.74 -21.78 -11.36
C LEU A 120 36.13 -21.30 -10.91
N PRO A 121 37.22 -21.72 -11.58
CA PRO A 121 38.54 -21.13 -11.44
C PRO A 121 38.54 -19.59 -11.40
N VAL A 122 39.40 -19.05 -10.53
CA VAL A 122 39.59 -17.60 -10.45
C VAL A 122 40.10 -17.07 -11.79
N GLY A 123 39.45 -16.01 -12.28
CA GLY A 123 39.75 -15.40 -13.57
C GLY A 123 39.11 -16.09 -14.77
N GLU A 124 38.38 -17.19 -14.58
CA GLU A 124 37.69 -17.87 -15.68
C GLU A 124 36.67 -16.94 -16.34
N LYS A 125 36.76 -16.84 -17.67
CA LYS A 125 35.87 -16.00 -18.45
C LYS A 125 34.49 -16.65 -18.53
N GLY A 126 33.46 -15.85 -18.29
CA GLY A 126 32.07 -16.28 -18.48
C GLY A 126 31.71 -16.44 -19.95
N SER A 127 30.54 -17.00 -20.19
CA SER A 127 29.92 -17.01 -21.52
C SER A 127 28.98 -15.81 -21.68
N LYS A 128 28.38 -15.67 -22.87
CA LYS A 128 27.31 -14.68 -23.09
C LYS A 128 26.08 -14.91 -22.20
N ARG A 129 25.89 -16.12 -21.66
CA ARG A 129 24.69 -16.53 -20.90
C ARG A 129 24.93 -16.71 -19.40
N ALA A 130 26.18 -16.82 -18.97
CA ALA A 130 26.53 -17.07 -17.58
C ALA A 130 27.80 -16.32 -17.17
N PRO A 131 27.84 -15.73 -15.97
CA PRO A 131 29.04 -15.07 -15.47
C PRO A 131 30.13 -16.10 -15.17
N GLY A 132 31.38 -15.75 -15.45
CA GLY A 132 32.53 -16.59 -15.12
C GLY A 132 32.97 -16.46 -13.66
N GLY A 133 34.13 -17.03 -13.35
CA GLY A 133 34.74 -16.95 -12.02
C GLY A 133 34.96 -15.52 -11.53
N TYR A 134 35.27 -15.38 -10.25
CA TYR A 134 35.66 -14.08 -9.69
C TYR A 134 37.04 -13.66 -10.19
N ARG A 135 37.30 -12.35 -10.29
CA ARG A 135 38.50 -11.82 -10.98
C ARG A 135 39.79 -12.13 -10.24
N GLY A 136 39.73 -12.29 -8.93
CA GLY A 136 40.91 -12.55 -8.09
C GLY A 136 40.55 -13.25 -6.79
N LYS A 137 41.57 -13.83 -6.14
CA LYS A 137 41.42 -14.57 -4.87
C LYS A 137 40.78 -13.73 -3.75
N ARG A 138 41.10 -12.43 -3.68
CA ARG A 138 40.51 -11.50 -2.71
C ARG A 138 39.00 -11.31 -2.93
N GLU A 139 38.58 -11.13 -4.18
CA GLU A 139 37.15 -11.03 -4.52
C GLU A 139 36.44 -12.35 -4.23
N TRP A 140 37.03 -13.47 -4.64
CA TRP A 140 36.53 -14.81 -4.36
C TRP A 140 36.29 -15.02 -2.85
N PHE A 141 37.29 -14.71 -2.01
CA PHE A 141 37.18 -14.85 -0.55
C PHE A 141 36.09 -13.95 0.06
N ALA A 142 35.99 -12.70 -0.41
CA ALA A 142 34.93 -11.80 0.02
C ALA A 142 33.53 -12.32 -0.37
N LYS A 143 33.42 -12.96 -1.54
CA LYS A 143 32.17 -13.52 -2.05
C LYS A 143 31.79 -14.84 -1.38
N ALA A 144 32.76 -15.68 -1.02
CA ALA A 144 32.55 -16.86 -0.20
C ALA A 144 31.95 -16.49 1.17
N ARG A 145 32.50 -15.47 1.85
CA ARG A 145 31.90 -14.96 3.09
C ARG A 145 30.50 -14.38 2.89
N ARG A 146 30.30 -13.65 1.78
CA ARG A 146 28.98 -13.12 1.44
C ARG A 146 27.97 -14.24 1.16
N LEU A 147 28.39 -15.36 0.58
CA LEU A 147 27.53 -16.51 0.33
C LEU A 147 26.92 -17.02 1.64
N GLN A 148 27.75 -17.25 2.66
CA GLN A 148 27.27 -17.69 3.98
C GLN A 148 26.21 -16.73 4.53
N VAL A 149 26.47 -15.42 4.51
CA VAL A 149 25.53 -14.40 4.97
C VAL A 149 24.20 -14.43 4.20
N LEU A 150 24.24 -14.72 2.90
CA LEU A 150 23.02 -14.83 2.09
C LEU A 150 22.26 -16.13 2.37
N GLN A 151 22.95 -17.25 2.60
CA GLN A 151 22.35 -18.53 2.98
C GLN A 151 21.67 -18.42 4.34
N ASP A 152 22.36 -17.90 5.36
CA ASP A 152 21.78 -17.67 6.70
C ASP A 152 20.53 -16.79 6.63
N ARG A 153 20.59 -15.72 5.80
CA ARG A 153 19.44 -14.84 5.59
C ARG A 153 18.30 -15.54 4.85
N LEU A 154 18.61 -16.35 3.84
CA LEU A 154 17.61 -17.12 3.09
C LEU A 154 16.87 -18.07 4.03
N ASP A 155 17.59 -18.79 4.87
CA ASP A 155 17.02 -19.73 5.84
C ASP A 155 16.14 -19.02 6.86
N ALA A 156 16.59 -17.88 7.40
CA ALA A 156 15.78 -17.08 8.32
C ALA A 156 14.47 -16.58 7.68
N VAL A 157 14.52 -16.10 6.43
CA VAL A 157 13.34 -15.60 5.72
C VAL A 157 12.40 -16.75 5.34
N ARG A 158 12.93 -17.92 4.96
CA ARG A 158 12.13 -19.14 4.72
C ARG A 158 11.42 -19.60 5.98
N ALA A 159 12.12 -19.68 7.11
CA ALA A 159 11.53 -20.05 8.40
C ALA A 159 10.43 -19.07 8.83
N ASP A 160 10.63 -17.76 8.66
CA ASP A 160 9.59 -16.76 8.90
C ASP A 160 8.40 -16.91 7.94
N ARG A 161 8.68 -17.24 6.67
CA ARG A 161 7.64 -17.45 5.67
C ARG A 161 6.78 -18.67 6.02
N GLU A 162 7.38 -19.78 6.40
CA GLU A 162 6.68 -21.00 6.82
C GLU A 162 5.86 -20.75 8.08
N ALA A 163 6.42 -20.04 9.06
CA ALA A 163 5.72 -19.69 10.29
C ALA A 163 4.65 -18.59 10.11
N GLY A 164 4.46 -18.04 8.90
CA GLY A 164 3.54 -16.93 8.64
C GLY A 164 3.91 -15.62 9.35
N ARG A 165 5.15 -15.47 9.81
CA ARG A 165 5.62 -14.28 10.52
C ARG A 165 5.97 -13.19 9.52
N VAL A 166 5.36 -12.03 9.66
CA VAL A 166 5.69 -10.84 8.85
C VAL A 166 6.10 -9.68 9.75
N ARG A 167 7.00 -8.84 9.25
CA ARG A 167 7.43 -7.60 9.92
C ARG A 167 6.92 -6.43 9.09
N VAL A 168 5.97 -5.69 9.64
CA VAL A 168 5.32 -4.55 8.97
C VAL A 168 5.59 -3.28 9.76
N VAL A 169 5.99 -2.21 9.06
CA VAL A 169 6.26 -0.90 9.65
C VAL A 169 5.23 0.09 9.11
N ARG A 170 4.18 0.38 9.88
CA ARG A 170 3.26 1.51 9.62
C ARG A 170 4.05 2.82 9.67
N GLY A 171 3.88 3.68 8.68
CA GLY A 171 4.73 4.87 8.46
C GLY A 171 5.96 4.61 7.57
N GLY A 172 6.21 3.35 7.21
CA GLY A 172 7.26 2.98 6.26
C GLY A 172 8.63 2.72 6.89
N ARG A 173 9.28 1.64 6.46
CA ARG A 173 10.61 1.23 6.95
C ARG A 173 11.68 2.30 6.69
N ARG A 174 11.56 3.05 5.60
CA ARG A 174 12.51 4.12 5.26
C ARG A 174 12.50 5.22 6.32
N LEU A 175 11.32 5.72 6.71
CA LEU A 175 11.23 6.75 7.75
C LEU A 175 11.73 6.24 9.10
N LEU A 176 11.42 4.98 9.47
CA LEU A 176 11.99 4.38 10.67
C LEU A 176 13.52 4.37 10.62
N GLY A 177 14.11 3.95 9.50
CA GLY A 177 15.57 3.97 9.33
C GLY A 177 16.17 5.37 9.37
N THR A 178 15.49 6.35 8.77
CA THR A 178 15.90 7.77 8.80
C THR A 178 16.04 8.31 10.23
N ARG A 179 15.29 7.77 11.21
CA ARG A 179 15.40 8.18 12.62
C ARG A 179 16.80 8.06 13.21
N HIS A 180 17.59 7.10 12.72
CA HIS A 180 18.97 6.86 13.17
C HIS A 180 20.00 7.69 12.37
N HIS A 181 19.56 8.37 11.31
CA HIS A 181 20.41 9.09 10.36
C HIS A 181 19.85 10.49 10.04
N LEU A 182 19.31 11.17 11.06
CA LEU A 182 18.63 12.47 10.90
C LEU A 182 19.51 13.54 10.27
N ALA A 183 20.77 13.66 10.72
CA ALA A 183 21.73 14.62 10.16
C ALA A 183 21.98 14.38 8.66
N ALA A 184 22.20 13.12 8.26
CA ALA A 184 22.39 12.75 6.85
C ALA A 184 21.13 12.99 6.00
N ALA A 185 19.95 12.89 6.61
CA ALA A 185 18.67 13.17 5.97
C ALA A 185 18.26 14.65 6.04
N GLN A 186 19.07 15.51 6.66
CA GLN A 186 18.78 16.93 6.88
C GLN A 186 17.42 17.15 7.56
N LEU A 187 17.14 16.36 8.60
CA LEU A 187 15.93 16.48 9.41
C LEU A 187 16.26 16.69 10.87
N THR A 188 15.46 17.52 11.52
CA THR A 188 15.39 17.53 12.99
C THR A 188 14.50 16.39 13.49
N GLU A 189 14.62 16.04 14.77
CA GLU A 189 13.77 15.03 15.39
C GLU A 189 12.27 15.40 15.36
N PRO A 190 11.86 16.66 15.65
CA PRO A 190 10.45 17.06 15.55
C PRO A 190 9.90 16.96 14.12
N GLN A 191 10.66 17.39 13.11
CA GLN A 191 10.26 17.27 11.70
C GLN A 191 10.12 15.80 11.27
N TRP A 192 11.00 14.93 11.77
CA TRP A 192 10.87 13.50 11.54
C TRP A 192 9.63 12.93 12.22
N ARG A 193 9.37 13.34 13.47
CA ARG A 193 8.23 12.87 14.27
C ARG A 193 6.90 13.23 13.62
N GLU A 194 6.76 14.47 13.17
CA GLU A 194 5.59 14.94 12.42
C GLU A 194 5.35 14.05 11.19
N ARG A 195 6.37 13.84 10.35
CA ARG A 195 6.27 12.94 9.19
C ARG A 195 5.91 11.51 9.59
N TRP A 196 6.54 11.01 10.65
CA TRP A 196 6.31 9.65 11.15
C TRP A 196 4.88 9.44 11.64
N GLU A 197 4.31 10.42 12.34
CA GLU A 197 2.95 10.37 12.86
C GLU A 197 1.92 10.55 11.74
N THR A 198 2.11 11.54 10.85
CA THR A 198 1.21 11.77 9.71
C THR A 198 1.17 10.58 8.75
N GLU A 199 2.30 9.95 8.43
CA GLU A 199 2.32 8.74 7.58
C GLU A 199 1.61 7.54 8.22
N ARG A 200 1.36 7.61 9.53
CA ARG A 200 0.59 6.62 10.29
C ARG A 200 -0.85 7.03 10.51
N TRP A 201 -1.30 8.17 9.99
CA TRP A 201 -2.73 8.49 9.98
C TRP A 201 -3.50 7.51 9.09
N PHE A 202 -4.80 7.42 9.32
CA PHE A 202 -5.70 6.59 8.53
C PHE A 202 -6.98 7.34 8.22
N LEU A 203 -7.16 7.70 6.96
CA LEU A 203 -8.38 8.35 6.45
C LEU A 203 -8.68 7.78 5.06
N GLN A 204 -8.97 6.49 4.99
CA GLN A 204 -9.36 5.84 3.75
C GLN A 204 -10.56 4.93 3.96
N ALA A 205 -11.49 4.93 2.99
CA ALA A 205 -12.67 4.10 3.02
C ALA A 205 -12.99 3.60 1.62
N ASP A 206 -13.24 2.30 1.52
CA ASP A 206 -13.65 1.66 0.27
C ASP A 206 -15.09 2.05 -0.10
N GLY A 207 -15.33 2.14 -1.40
CA GLY A 207 -16.64 2.42 -1.95
C GLY A 207 -17.52 1.17 -2.02
N GLU A 208 -18.83 1.39 -2.09
CA GLU A 208 -19.84 0.35 -2.14
C GLU A 208 -20.91 0.76 -3.16
N SER A 209 -21.08 -0.03 -4.22
CA SER A 209 -22.07 0.25 -5.26
C SER A 209 -23.49 0.15 -4.70
N GLY A 210 -24.38 1.04 -5.14
CA GLY A 210 -25.76 1.14 -4.64
C GLY A 210 -25.89 1.96 -3.36
N LYS A 211 -24.78 2.35 -2.71
CA LYS A 211 -24.81 3.30 -1.60
C LYS A 211 -24.76 4.74 -2.10
N ARG A 212 -25.37 5.65 -1.35
CA ARG A 212 -25.44 7.07 -1.68
C ARG A 212 -24.03 7.62 -1.96
N PHE A 213 -23.84 8.12 -3.17
CA PHE A 213 -22.59 8.66 -3.72
C PHE A 213 -21.43 7.67 -3.73
N GLY A 214 -21.73 6.36 -3.76
CA GLY A 214 -20.73 5.29 -3.85
C GLY A 214 -19.91 5.05 -2.59
N ASN A 215 -20.09 5.83 -1.52
CA ASN A 215 -19.36 5.72 -0.26
C ASN A 215 -20.08 6.46 0.89
N GLU A 216 -20.46 5.75 1.95
CA GLU A 216 -21.14 6.38 3.10
C GLU A 216 -20.19 6.83 4.21
N THR A 217 -18.91 6.47 4.13
CA THR A 217 -17.92 6.83 5.15
C THR A 217 -17.29 8.18 4.81
N VAL A 218 -16.62 8.25 3.67
CA VAL A 218 -16.07 9.48 3.08
C VAL A 218 -16.91 9.78 1.86
N ARG A 219 -17.72 10.82 1.93
CA ARG A 219 -18.74 11.14 0.93
C ARG A 219 -18.35 12.41 0.22
N VAL A 220 -18.41 12.39 -1.11
CA VAL A 220 -18.31 13.57 -1.94
C VAL A 220 -19.60 13.66 -2.76
N THR A 221 -20.30 14.79 -2.72
CA THR A 221 -21.48 15.02 -3.57
C THR A 221 -21.06 15.40 -5.00
N PRO A 222 -21.96 15.34 -6.00
CA PRO A 222 -21.68 15.85 -7.35
C PRO A 222 -21.17 17.30 -7.35
N ASP A 223 -21.72 18.15 -6.47
CA ASP A 223 -21.30 19.55 -6.27
C ASP A 223 -19.98 19.71 -5.51
N GLY A 224 -19.33 18.60 -5.14
CA GLY A 224 -18.03 18.58 -4.49
C GLY A 224 -18.05 18.76 -2.97
N GLU A 225 -19.20 18.62 -2.29
CA GLU A 225 -19.25 18.65 -0.83
C GLU A 225 -18.62 17.41 -0.24
N LEU A 226 -17.53 17.58 0.49
CA LEU A 226 -16.86 16.49 1.17
C LEU A 226 -17.30 16.43 2.63
N SER A 227 -17.85 15.28 3.02
CA SER A 227 -18.15 14.99 4.42
C SER A 227 -17.58 13.66 4.86
N ILE A 228 -17.19 13.56 6.12
CA ILE A 228 -16.67 12.34 6.75
C ILE A 228 -17.57 11.92 7.90
N LYS A 229 -17.82 10.61 8.01
CA LYS A 229 -18.47 10.04 9.20
C LYS A 229 -17.46 10.06 10.35
N LEU A 230 -17.81 10.66 11.49
CA LEU A 230 -16.93 10.67 12.65
C LEU A 230 -17.06 9.37 13.45
N ALA A 231 -15.95 8.97 14.07
CA ALA A 231 -15.90 7.90 15.06
C ALA A 231 -16.63 8.33 16.34
N ALA A 232 -17.17 7.38 17.12
CA ALA A 232 -17.92 7.70 18.34
C ALA A 232 -17.16 8.64 19.32
N PRO A 233 -15.85 8.47 19.59
CA PRO A 233 -15.11 9.38 20.46
C PRO A 233 -14.96 10.81 19.92
N LEU A 234 -15.19 11.01 18.62
CA LEU A 234 -15.07 12.30 17.93
C LEU A 234 -16.44 12.86 17.54
N ALA A 235 -17.54 12.25 17.98
CA ALA A 235 -18.89 12.65 17.57
C ALA A 235 -19.23 14.11 17.92
N GLY A 236 -18.65 14.65 19.00
CA GLY A 236 -18.84 16.04 19.42
C GLY A 236 -18.27 17.08 18.45
N LEU A 237 -17.40 16.67 17.51
CA LEU A 237 -16.87 17.55 16.47
C LEU A 237 -17.83 17.67 15.27
N ALA A 238 -18.90 16.86 15.20
CA ALA A 238 -19.81 16.86 14.05
C ALA A 238 -20.50 18.22 13.86
N ASN A 239 -20.44 18.75 12.65
CA ASN A 239 -21.12 19.98 12.24
C ASN A 239 -22.28 19.73 11.25
N ALA A 240 -22.60 18.46 10.98
CA ALA A 240 -23.66 18.04 10.08
C ALA A 240 -24.41 16.81 10.60
N GLY A 241 -25.62 16.61 10.07
CA GLY A 241 -26.52 15.52 10.45
C GLY A 241 -25.89 14.13 10.36
N HIS A 242 -26.42 13.20 11.17
CA HIS A 242 -25.95 11.81 11.27
C HIS A 242 -24.48 11.68 11.71
N GLY A 243 -23.98 12.58 12.57
CA GLY A 243 -22.64 12.53 13.15
C GLY A 243 -21.54 12.65 12.08
N ARG A 244 -21.74 13.55 11.12
CA ARG A 244 -20.79 13.82 10.04
C ARG A 244 -20.11 15.17 10.26
N TYR A 245 -18.91 15.28 9.73
CA TYR A 245 -18.21 16.54 9.56
C TYR A 245 -18.19 16.91 8.08
N LEU A 246 -18.77 18.05 7.73
CA LEU A 246 -18.73 18.67 6.41
C LEU A 246 -17.53 19.63 6.38
N LEU A 247 -16.60 19.40 5.45
CA LEU A 247 -15.44 20.26 5.24
C LEU A 247 -15.83 21.48 4.40
N THR A 248 -15.15 22.59 4.62
CA THR A 248 -15.36 23.84 3.86
C THR A 248 -14.87 23.71 2.42
N SER A 249 -13.79 22.94 2.20
CA SER A 249 -13.22 22.68 0.87
C SER A 249 -14.23 22.05 -0.08
N ARG A 250 -14.32 22.61 -1.30
CA ARG A 250 -15.06 22.00 -2.42
C ARG A 250 -14.14 21.14 -3.28
N VAL A 251 -14.53 19.88 -3.48
CA VAL A 251 -13.76 18.89 -4.24
C VAL A 251 -14.04 19.04 -5.73
N ARG A 252 -12.99 19.19 -6.53
CA ARG A 252 -13.05 19.11 -7.99
C ARG A 252 -11.85 18.35 -8.52
N PHE A 253 -12.08 17.37 -9.39
CA PHE A 253 -11.01 16.61 -10.05
C PHE A 253 -10.78 17.15 -11.47
N ALA A 254 -9.59 17.69 -11.71
CA ALA A 254 -9.22 18.19 -13.04
C ALA A 254 -9.02 17.04 -14.05
N HIS A 255 -8.45 15.92 -13.58
CA HIS A 255 -8.27 14.72 -14.40
C HIS A 255 -9.43 13.74 -14.14
N ARG A 256 -10.12 13.33 -15.21
CA ARG A 256 -11.27 12.41 -15.17
C ARG A 256 -12.40 12.85 -14.22
N GLY A 257 -12.59 14.16 -14.10
CA GLY A 257 -13.68 14.75 -13.31
C GLY A 257 -15.08 14.29 -13.76
N PRO A 258 -15.41 14.35 -15.06
CA PRO A 258 -16.72 13.87 -15.55
C PRO A 258 -16.95 12.38 -15.25
N GLU A 259 -15.96 11.53 -15.53
CA GLU A 259 -16.05 10.09 -15.23
C GLU A 259 -16.28 9.82 -13.73
N TRP A 260 -15.60 10.57 -12.86
CA TRP A 260 -15.82 10.49 -11.43
C TRP A 260 -17.23 10.96 -11.02
N ALA A 261 -17.72 12.06 -11.58
CA ALA A 261 -19.06 12.59 -11.32
C ALA A 261 -20.15 11.60 -11.74
N ASP A 262 -20.05 11.03 -12.95
CA ASP A 262 -20.96 9.99 -13.45
C ASP A 262 -21.02 8.77 -12.51
N ARG A 263 -19.93 8.46 -11.81
CA ARG A 263 -19.92 7.38 -10.82
C ARG A 263 -20.63 7.76 -9.54
N VAL A 264 -20.36 8.95 -9.04
CA VAL A 264 -20.98 9.50 -7.83
C VAL A 264 -22.49 9.64 -8.01
N GLU A 265 -22.95 10.18 -9.13
CA GLU A 265 -24.37 10.33 -9.48
C GLU A 265 -25.07 8.98 -9.60
N ALA A 266 -24.44 8.01 -10.27
CA ALA A 266 -24.97 6.66 -10.41
C ALA A 266 -24.76 5.76 -9.17
N ASN A 267 -24.33 6.32 -8.03
CA ASN A 267 -24.07 5.56 -6.79
C ASN A 267 -23.12 4.36 -6.98
N ARG A 268 -22.17 4.45 -7.92
CA ARG A 268 -21.17 3.40 -8.19
C ARG A 268 -20.04 3.50 -7.18
N SER A 269 -19.45 2.36 -6.82
CA SER A 269 -18.37 2.32 -5.83
C SER A 269 -17.21 3.26 -6.21
N VAL A 270 -16.84 4.12 -5.25
CA VAL A 270 -15.63 4.96 -5.29
C VAL A 270 -14.96 4.91 -3.92
N ALA A 271 -13.72 4.43 -3.88
CA ALA A 271 -12.90 4.48 -2.68
C ALA A 271 -12.25 5.87 -2.56
N TYR A 272 -12.16 6.38 -1.34
CA TYR A 272 -11.54 7.68 -1.07
C TYR A 272 -10.42 7.54 -0.04
N ARG A 273 -9.36 8.33 -0.21
CA ARG A 273 -8.30 8.54 0.76
C ARG A 273 -8.01 10.02 0.92
N ILE A 274 -8.12 10.52 2.14
CA ILE A 274 -7.65 11.85 2.53
C ILE A 274 -6.25 11.68 3.14
N HIS A 275 -5.28 12.52 2.74
CA HIS A 275 -3.95 12.52 3.34
C HIS A 275 -3.35 13.92 3.36
N TYR A 276 -2.50 14.15 4.36
CA TYR A 276 -1.67 15.34 4.47
C TYR A 276 -0.27 15.04 3.94
N ASP A 277 0.21 15.88 3.02
CA ASP A 277 1.58 15.88 2.56
C ASP A 277 2.37 16.90 3.39
N VAL A 278 3.10 16.41 4.39
CA VAL A 278 3.89 17.24 5.32
C VAL A 278 4.92 18.10 4.57
N GLN A 279 5.52 17.57 3.51
CA GLN A 279 6.56 18.30 2.78
C GLN A 279 5.99 19.47 1.99
N ARG A 280 4.75 19.33 1.49
CA ARG A 280 4.07 20.38 0.75
C ARG A 280 3.18 21.27 1.62
N GLY A 281 2.90 20.86 2.86
CA GLY A 281 1.93 21.50 3.75
C GLY A 281 0.52 21.49 3.16
N ARG A 282 0.07 20.37 2.56
CA ARG A 282 -1.17 20.32 1.78
C ARG A 282 -1.97 19.06 2.03
N TRP A 283 -3.29 19.23 2.10
CA TRP A 283 -4.25 18.13 2.11
C TRP A 283 -4.68 17.73 0.70
N TYR A 284 -4.85 16.42 0.51
CA TYR A 284 -5.27 15.83 -0.75
C TYR A 284 -6.36 14.81 -0.55
N LEU A 285 -7.31 14.78 -1.48
CA LEU A 285 -8.27 13.70 -1.65
C LEU A 285 -7.88 12.89 -2.89
N THR A 286 -7.75 11.59 -2.71
CA THR A 286 -7.61 10.62 -3.79
C THR A 286 -8.90 9.82 -3.90
N ALA A 287 -9.47 9.78 -5.10
CA ALA A 287 -10.57 8.90 -5.46
C ALA A 287 -10.03 7.75 -6.31
N SER A 288 -10.52 6.53 -6.09
CA SER A 288 -10.13 5.37 -6.91
C SER A 288 -11.29 4.41 -7.14
N TRP A 289 -11.34 3.84 -8.34
CA TRP A 289 -12.33 2.85 -8.74
C TRP A 289 -11.72 1.84 -9.72
N GLN A 290 -12.44 0.73 -9.91
CA GLN A 290 -12.07 -0.31 -10.85
C GLN A 290 -12.93 -0.24 -12.11
N TYR A 291 -12.36 -0.69 -13.22
CA TYR A 291 -13.09 -0.97 -14.44
C TYR A 291 -13.57 -2.41 -14.43
N PRO A 292 -14.77 -2.69 -14.96
CA PRO A 292 -15.13 -4.05 -15.32
C PRO A 292 -14.04 -4.65 -16.23
N PRO A 293 -13.65 -5.92 -16.04
CA PRO A 293 -12.69 -6.57 -16.91
C PRO A 293 -13.14 -6.44 -18.37
N THR A 294 -12.27 -5.89 -19.22
CA THR A 294 -12.53 -5.83 -20.66
C THR A 294 -12.52 -7.26 -21.19
N GLN A 295 -13.61 -7.67 -21.86
CA GLN A 295 -13.62 -8.95 -22.55
C GLN A 295 -12.65 -8.89 -23.74
N THR A 296 -11.72 -9.84 -23.81
CA THR A 296 -10.73 -9.94 -24.89
C THR A 296 -10.99 -11.20 -25.70
N ILE A 297 -10.78 -11.11 -27.02
CA ILE A 297 -10.75 -12.27 -27.92
C ILE A 297 -9.30 -12.73 -28.15
N PRO A 298 -9.06 -14.02 -28.47
CA PRO A 298 -7.73 -14.49 -28.91
C PRO A 298 -7.25 -13.71 -30.13
N ILE A 299 -5.93 -13.56 -30.28
CA ILE A 299 -5.36 -12.78 -31.39
C ILE A 299 -5.66 -13.43 -32.73
N GLU A 300 -5.73 -14.78 -32.78
CA GLU A 300 -6.08 -15.54 -33.95
C GLU A 300 -7.51 -15.23 -34.41
N ALA A 301 -8.44 -15.06 -33.46
CA ALA A 301 -9.81 -14.67 -33.76
C ALA A 301 -9.90 -13.19 -34.20
N ALA A 302 -9.06 -12.31 -33.65
CA ALA A 302 -9.00 -10.91 -34.06
C ALA A 302 -8.43 -10.72 -35.48
N LEU A 303 -7.56 -11.63 -35.93
CA LEU A 303 -6.89 -11.61 -37.23
C LEU A 303 -7.62 -12.42 -38.32
N ALA A 304 -8.74 -13.09 -37.98
CA ALA A 304 -9.48 -13.95 -38.91
C ALA A 304 -10.37 -13.19 -39.92
N HIS A 305 -10.09 -11.91 -40.17
CA HIS A 305 -10.81 -11.04 -41.10
C HIS A 305 -9.95 -10.64 -42.29
#